data_AF-A0A9D7S3J8-F1
#
_entry.id   AF-A0A9D7S3J8-F1
#
_cell.length_a   1.000
_cell.length_b   1.000
_cell.length_c   1.000
_cell.angle_alpha   90.00
_cell.angle_beta   90.00
_cell.angle_gamma   90.00
#
_symmetry.space_group_name_H-M   'P 1'
#
loop_
_entity.id
_entity.type
_entity.pdbx_description
1 polymer ?
#
loop_
_entity_poly.entity_id
_entity_poly.type
_entity_poly.pdbx_seq_one_letter_code
_entity_poly.pdbx_strand_id
1 'polypeptide(L)'
;MDQYHDLLRHILDHGTVKSDRTGTGTRSVFGWQMRFDLAQGFPLVTTKKLHLRSIIHELLWFIAGDTNIGYLRENGVSIWDEWADAQGNLGPVYGKQWRSWATPSGGAIDQLGEVIEQIRRNPDSRRLIVSAWNPADLPAMALAPCHALFQFYVA
;
A
#
# COMPACT_ATOMS: atom_id res chain seq x y z
N MET A 1 -13.95 9.42 -13.12
CA MET A 1 -13.72 8.50 -11.97
C MET A 1 -15.07 8.15 -11.34
N ASP A 2 -15.97 7.63 -12.16
CA ASP A 2 -17.28 7.27 -11.67
C ASP A 2 -17.19 6.05 -10.75
N GLN A 3 -16.20 5.17 -11.01
CA GLN A 3 -15.86 4.01 -10.19
C GLN A 3 -15.69 4.33 -8.70
N TYR A 4 -14.98 5.43 -8.37
CA TYR A 4 -14.77 5.84 -6.98
C TYR A 4 -16.08 6.30 -6.32
N HIS A 5 -16.90 7.08 -7.04
CA HIS A 5 -18.19 7.54 -6.52
C HIS A 5 -19.24 6.43 -6.48
N ASP A 6 -19.18 5.46 -7.40
CA ASP A 6 -20.01 4.26 -7.38
C ASP A 6 -19.75 3.47 -6.10
N LEU A 7 -18.48 3.27 -5.72
CA LEU A 7 -18.12 2.63 -4.46
C LEU A 7 -18.64 3.42 -3.25
N LEU A 8 -18.45 4.75 -3.23
CA LEU A 8 -18.94 5.57 -2.12
C LEU A 8 -20.47 5.46 -1.97
N ARG A 9 -21.22 5.56 -3.07
CA ARG A 9 -22.68 5.38 -3.08
C ARG A 9 -23.07 3.98 -2.59
N HIS A 10 -22.41 2.94 -3.11
CA HIS A 10 -22.69 1.57 -2.69
C HIS A 10 -22.47 1.35 -1.19
N ILE A 11 -21.41 1.92 -0.60
CA ILE A 11 -21.17 1.86 0.85
C ILE A 11 -22.26 2.59 1.63
N LEU A 12 -22.72 3.75 1.16
CA LEU A 12 -23.77 4.53 1.83
C LEU A 12 -25.12 3.81 1.78
N ASP A 13 -25.48 3.24 0.63
CA ASP A 13 -26.79 2.63 0.39
C ASP A 13 -26.90 1.22 0.98
N HIS A 14 -25.81 0.44 0.97
CA HIS A 14 -25.82 -0.99 1.31
C HIS A 14 -24.88 -1.38 2.47
N GLY A 15 -24.09 -0.44 3.00
CA GLY A 15 -23.12 -0.74 4.06
C GLY A 15 -23.77 -1.06 5.40
N THR A 16 -23.30 -2.12 6.05
CA THR A 16 -23.69 -2.48 7.42
C THR A 16 -22.89 -1.64 8.43
N VAL A 17 -23.55 -1.17 9.49
CA VAL A 17 -22.87 -0.47 10.58
C VAL A 17 -22.00 -1.44 11.38
N LYS A 18 -20.72 -1.11 11.56
CA LYS A 18 -19.75 -1.91 12.32
C LYS A 18 -18.88 -1.02 13.21
N SER A 19 -18.55 -1.50 14.40
CA SER A 19 -17.50 -0.90 15.23
C SER A 19 -16.11 -1.15 14.62
N ASP A 20 -15.14 -0.33 14.98
CA ASP A 20 -13.73 -0.46 14.57
C ASP A 20 -12.78 -0.26 15.76
N ARG A 21 -11.49 -0.53 15.56
CA ARG A 21 -10.46 -0.49 16.62
C ARG A 21 -10.26 0.91 17.22
N THR A 22 -10.56 1.98 16.48
CA THR A 22 -10.47 3.36 16.99
C THR A 22 -11.68 3.78 17.82
N GLY A 23 -12.77 2.99 17.82
CA GLY A 23 -14.02 3.32 18.50
C GLY A 23 -14.90 4.33 17.76
N THR A 24 -14.56 4.68 16.52
CA THR A 24 -15.29 5.68 15.71
C THR A 24 -16.58 5.10 15.11
N GLY A 25 -16.54 3.85 14.66
CA GLY A 25 -17.62 3.22 13.91
C GLY A 25 -17.55 3.48 12.40
N THR A 26 -18.09 2.56 11.62
CA THR A 26 -18.05 2.58 10.15
C THR A 26 -19.36 2.09 9.53
N ARG A 27 -19.66 2.51 8.29
CA ARG A 27 -20.50 1.74 7.37
C ARG A 27 -19.59 0.93 6.46
N SER A 28 -19.84 -0.37 6.33
CA SER A 28 -18.90 -1.30 5.72
C SER A 28 -19.58 -2.27 4.76
N VAL A 29 -18.93 -2.48 3.63
CA VAL A 29 -19.18 -3.57 2.68
C VAL A 29 -17.91 -4.42 2.60
N PHE A 30 -18.03 -5.69 2.20
CA PHE A 30 -16.89 -6.59 2.06
C PHE A 30 -16.81 -7.14 0.63
N GLY A 31 -15.67 -6.94 -0.02
CA GLY A 31 -15.44 -7.32 -1.42
C GLY A 31 -15.98 -6.28 -2.39
N TRP A 32 -15.08 -5.53 -3.02
CA TRP A 32 -15.40 -4.62 -4.12
C TRP A 32 -14.25 -4.59 -5.11
N GLN A 33 -14.55 -4.39 -6.39
CA GLN A 33 -13.53 -4.28 -7.44
C GLN A 33 -13.79 -3.05 -8.30
N MET A 34 -12.73 -2.31 -8.59
CA MET A 34 -12.72 -1.22 -9.56
C MET A 34 -11.67 -1.49 -10.64
N ARG A 35 -11.87 -0.92 -11.82
CA ARG A 35 -10.91 -0.95 -12.92
C ARG A 35 -10.71 0.46 -13.45
N PHE A 36 -9.45 0.81 -13.71
CA PHE A 36 -9.05 2.10 -14.27
C PHE A 36 -8.17 1.83 -15.49
N ASP A 37 -8.60 2.28 -16.66
CA ASP A 37 -7.76 2.26 -17.85
C ASP A 37 -6.78 3.44 -17.78
N LEU A 38 -5.50 3.14 -17.54
CA LEU A 38 -4.45 4.14 -17.38
C LEU A 38 -4.11 4.83 -18.72
N ALA A 39 -4.50 4.27 -19.87
CA ALA A 39 -4.35 4.94 -21.16
C ALA A 39 -5.33 6.12 -21.34
N GLN A 40 -6.45 6.12 -20.59
CA GLN A 40 -7.42 7.23 -20.60
C GLN A 40 -7.01 8.40 -19.68
N GLY A 41 -5.98 8.21 -18.86
CA GLY A 41 -5.46 9.25 -17.96
C GLY A 41 -5.10 8.72 -16.57
N PHE A 42 -4.57 9.63 -15.73
CA PHE A 42 -4.16 9.30 -14.38
C PHE A 42 -5.36 9.33 -13.41
N PRO A 43 -5.70 8.23 -12.70
CA PRO A 43 -6.91 8.12 -11.88
C PRO A 43 -6.78 8.83 -10.52
N LEU A 44 -6.44 10.12 -10.52
CA LEU A 44 -6.39 10.95 -9.32
C LEU A 44 -7.77 11.51 -9.00
N VAL A 45 -8.13 11.54 -7.70
CA VAL A 45 -9.41 12.11 -7.31
C VAL A 45 -9.53 13.58 -7.65
N THR A 46 -10.57 13.93 -8.43
CA THR A 46 -10.79 15.30 -8.94
C THR A 46 -11.91 16.03 -8.22
N THR A 47 -12.84 15.33 -7.57
CA THR A 47 -13.97 15.92 -6.83
C THR A 47 -13.58 16.45 -5.45
N LYS A 48 -12.33 16.23 -5.03
CA LYS A 48 -11.68 16.92 -3.91
C LYS A 48 -10.20 17.09 -4.22
N LYS A 49 -9.60 18.17 -3.75
CA LYS A 49 -8.15 18.37 -3.88
C LYS A 49 -7.40 17.32 -3.06
N LEU A 50 -6.44 16.64 -3.68
CA LEU A 50 -5.56 15.69 -3.01
C LEU A 50 -4.18 16.32 -2.76
N HIS A 51 -3.54 15.90 -1.67
CA HIS A 51 -2.17 16.31 -1.35
C HIS A 51 -1.16 15.40 -2.08
N LEU A 52 -1.01 15.63 -3.39
CA LEU A 52 -0.23 14.77 -4.29
C LEU A 52 1.25 14.62 -3.87
N ARG A 53 1.83 15.65 -3.25
CA ARG A 53 3.19 15.61 -2.68
C ARG A 53 3.38 14.43 -1.72
N SER A 54 2.43 14.22 -0.80
CA SER A 54 2.51 13.11 0.16
C SER A 54 2.47 11.75 -0.53
N ILE A 55 1.59 11.58 -1.52
CA ILE A 55 1.43 10.32 -2.25
C ILE A 55 2.73 9.96 -3.00
N ILE A 56 3.35 10.94 -3.65
CA ILE A 56 4.59 10.71 -4.39
C ILE A 56 5.74 10.33 -3.44
N HIS A 57 5.97 11.11 -2.38
CA HIS A 57 7.05 10.83 -1.44
C HIS A 57 6.85 9.52 -0.68
N GLU A 58 5.62 9.17 -0.31
CA GLU A 58 5.32 7.88 0.30
C GLU A 58 5.69 6.72 -0.64
N LEU A 59 5.33 6.80 -1.93
CA LEU A 59 5.70 5.77 -2.89
C LEU A 59 7.23 5.67 -3.07
N LEU A 60 7.93 6.81 -3.16
CA LEU A 60 9.40 6.83 -3.26
C LEU A 60 10.05 6.22 -2.01
N TRP A 61 9.51 6.51 -0.82
CA TRP A 61 9.94 5.96 0.45
C TRP A 61 9.74 4.45 0.55
N PHE A 62 8.57 3.94 0.12
CA PHE A 62 8.34 2.50 0.00
C PHE A 62 9.32 1.83 -0.97
N ILE A 63 9.53 2.43 -2.15
CA ILE A 63 10.47 1.90 -3.15
C ILE A 63 11.89 1.92 -2.61
N ALA A 64 12.29 2.92 -1.82
CA ALA A 64 13.60 2.96 -1.18
C ALA A 64 13.79 1.85 -0.12
N GLY A 65 12.71 1.23 0.34
CA GLY A 65 12.74 0.20 1.38
C GLY A 65 12.78 0.74 2.80
N ASP A 66 12.60 2.05 2.96
CA ASP A 66 12.68 2.72 4.25
C ASP A 66 11.39 2.51 5.05
N THR A 67 11.54 2.53 6.38
CA THR A 67 10.48 2.35 7.38
C THR A 67 10.57 3.37 8.50
N ASN A 68 11.47 4.36 8.40
CA ASN A 68 11.56 5.51 9.28
C ASN A 68 10.98 6.76 8.59
N ILE A 69 10.23 7.56 9.32
CA ILE A 69 9.54 8.75 8.78
C ILE A 69 10.45 9.97 8.57
N GLY A 70 11.75 9.88 8.87
CA GLY A 70 12.71 10.98 8.70
C GLY A 70 12.71 11.56 7.28
N TYR A 71 12.83 10.71 6.27
CA TYR A 71 12.74 11.12 4.86
C TYR A 71 11.40 11.82 4.54
N LEU A 72 10.29 11.31 5.07
CA LEU A 72 8.97 11.89 4.85
C LEU A 72 8.89 13.30 5.46
N ARG A 73 9.36 13.47 6.70
CA ARG A 73 9.39 14.76 7.41
C ARG A 73 10.28 15.78 6.72
N GLU A 74 11.47 15.39 6.28
CA GLU A 74 12.38 16.23 5.47
C GLU A 74 11.69 16.74 4.20
N ASN A 75 10.79 15.95 3.63
CA ASN A 75 10.00 16.28 2.46
C ASN A 75 8.61 16.84 2.80
N GLY A 76 8.39 17.32 4.02
CA GLY A 76 7.15 17.98 4.45
C GLY A 76 5.91 17.07 4.41
N VAL A 77 6.10 15.77 4.67
CA VAL A 77 5.06 14.75 4.70
C VAL A 77 4.94 14.19 6.12
N SER A 78 3.73 14.27 6.69
CA SER A 78 3.43 13.88 8.07
C SER A 78 2.40 12.74 8.19
N ILE A 79 2.01 12.11 7.07
CA ILE A 79 0.89 11.14 7.02
C ILE A 79 1.15 9.82 7.79
N TRP A 80 2.34 9.66 8.37
CA TRP A 80 2.75 8.49 9.16
C TRP A 80 3.12 8.86 10.61
N ASP A 81 3.00 10.14 11.00
CA ASP A 81 3.46 10.64 12.29
C ASP A 81 2.74 9.96 13.47
N GLU A 82 1.45 9.66 13.35
CA GLU A 82 0.63 9.11 14.44
C GLU A 82 0.96 7.65 14.79
N TRP A 83 1.71 6.95 13.93
CA TRP A 83 2.04 5.53 14.13
C TRP A 83 3.51 5.28 14.43
N ALA A 84 4.37 6.27 14.21
CA ALA A 84 5.80 6.12 14.44
C ALA A 84 6.13 6.15 15.94
N ASP A 85 7.18 5.42 16.32
CA ASP A 85 7.75 5.52 17.66
C ASP A 85 8.48 6.86 17.88
N ALA A 86 9.05 7.05 19.08
CA ALA A 86 9.78 8.28 19.43
C ALA A 86 11.03 8.53 18.56
N GLN A 87 11.54 7.50 17.88
CA GLN A 87 12.68 7.57 16.97
C GLN A 87 12.24 7.64 15.49
N GLY A 88 10.93 7.65 15.21
CA GLY A 88 10.37 7.73 13.87
C GLY A 88 10.19 6.38 13.16
N ASN A 89 10.38 5.25 13.85
CA ASN A 89 10.27 3.93 13.21
C ASN A 89 8.83 3.41 13.22
N LEU A 90 8.47 2.70 12.15
CA LEU A 90 7.17 2.03 12.01
C LEU A 90 7.27 0.50 12.11
N GLY A 91 8.47 -0.02 12.38
CA GLY A 91 8.77 -1.45 12.28
C GLY A 91 8.82 -1.93 10.82
N PRO A 92 8.70 -3.23 10.56
CA PRO A 92 8.95 -3.84 9.26
C PRO A 92 7.80 -3.66 8.25
N VAL A 93 7.28 -2.45 8.08
CA VAL A 93 6.17 -2.15 7.16
C VAL A 93 6.61 -2.16 5.70
N TYR A 94 5.64 -2.16 4.79
CA TYR A 94 5.71 -2.08 3.31
C TYR A 94 7.12 -2.06 2.69
N GLY A 95 7.86 -0.95 2.77
CA GLY A 95 9.16 -0.79 2.13
C GLY A 95 10.14 -1.92 2.47
N LYS A 96 10.26 -2.29 3.75
CA LYS A 96 11.09 -3.43 4.16
C LYS A 96 10.61 -4.72 3.49
N GLN A 97 9.31 -5.00 3.47
CA GLN A 97 8.79 -6.22 2.84
C GLN A 97 9.02 -6.21 1.33
N TRP A 98 8.88 -5.07 0.67
CA TRP A 98 9.03 -4.94 -0.78
C TRP A 98 10.47 -5.08 -1.25
N ARG A 99 11.44 -4.57 -0.48
CA ARG A 99 12.86 -4.52 -0.87
C ARG A 99 13.76 -5.50 -0.13
N SER A 100 13.35 -6.01 1.02
CA SER A 100 14.20 -6.80 1.93
C SER A 100 13.37 -7.75 2.81
N TRP A 101 12.50 -8.55 2.17
CA TRP A 101 11.72 -9.57 2.87
C TRP A 101 12.65 -10.60 3.51
N ALA A 102 12.61 -10.73 4.84
CA ALA A 102 13.49 -11.63 5.57
C ALA A 102 13.16 -13.11 5.30
N THR A 103 14.18 -13.91 5.02
CA THR A 103 14.06 -15.36 4.81
C THR A 103 14.45 -16.12 6.07
N PRO A 104 13.91 -17.34 6.30
CA PRO A 104 14.31 -18.17 7.43
C PRO A 104 15.81 -18.51 7.47
N SER A 105 16.49 -18.50 6.31
CA SER A 105 17.94 -18.73 6.20
C SER A 105 18.80 -17.50 6.48
N GLY A 106 18.22 -16.38 6.90
CA GLY A 106 18.94 -15.14 7.23
C GLY A 106 19.28 -14.24 6.03
N GLY A 107 18.82 -14.59 4.82
CA GLY A 107 18.90 -13.73 3.63
C GLY A 107 17.67 -12.81 3.48
N ALA A 108 17.66 -12.01 2.41
CA ALA A 108 16.55 -11.11 2.08
C ALA A 108 16.12 -11.26 0.62
N ILE A 109 14.82 -11.09 0.33
CA ILE A 109 14.25 -11.09 -1.03
C ILE A 109 13.85 -9.65 -1.39
N ASP A 110 14.39 -9.14 -2.50
CA ASP A 110 13.94 -7.88 -3.12
C ASP A 110 12.84 -8.20 -4.14
N GLN A 111 11.59 -8.19 -3.68
CA GLN A 111 10.42 -8.55 -4.49
C GLN A 111 10.21 -7.56 -5.65
N LEU A 112 10.51 -6.27 -5.45
CA LEU A 112 10.40 -5.26 -6.51
C LEU A 112 11.46 -5.47 -7.59
N GLY A 113 12.71 -5.74 -7.21
CA GLY A 113 13.76 -6.09 -8.15
C GLY A 113 13.42 -7.35 -8.95
N GLU A 114 12.96 -8.40 -8.27
CA GLU A 114 12.57 -9.66 -8.89
C GLU A 114 11.42 -9.49 -9.89
N VAL A 115 10.34 -8.79 -9.50
CA VAL A 115 9.18 -8.65 -10.39
C VAL A 115 9.49 -7.83 -11.64
N ILE A 116 10.35 -6.79 -11.53
CA ILE A 116 10.81 -6.01 -12.69
C ILE A 116 11.60 -6.90 -13.65
N GLU A 117 12.52 -7.73 -13.14
CA GLU A 117 13.29 -8.66 -13.98
C GLU A 117 12.40 -9.74 -14.60
N GLN A 118 11.41 -10.25 -13.86
CA GLN A 118 10.45 -11.23 -14.38
C GLN A 118 9.57 -10.63 -15.48
N ILE A 119 9.09 -9.39 -15.34
CA ILE A 119 8.34 -8.70 -16.41
C ILE A 119 9.19 -8.61 -17.68
N ARG A 120 10.49 -8.30 -17.56
CA ARG A 120 11.40 -8.18 -18.71
C ARG A 120 11.70 -9.51 -19.39
N ARG A 121 11.88 -10.59 -18.62
CA ARG A 121 12.38 -11.88 -19.13
C ARG A 121 11.29 -12.93 -19.35
N ASN A 122 10.18 -12.83 -18.62
CA ASN A 122 9.09 -13.79 -18.62
C ASN A 122 7.74 -13.09 -18.35
N PRO A 123 7.30 -12.18 -19.25
CA PRO A 123 6.11 -11.35 -19.06
C PRO A 123 4.81 -12.15 -18.90
N ASP A 124 4.74 -13.36 -19.48
CA ASP A 124 3.57 -14.25 -19.39
C ASP A 124 3.47 -15.00 -18.05
N SER A 125 4.44 -14.78 -17.15
CA SER A 125 4.42 -15.35 -15.81
C SER A 125 3.14 -14.94 -15.07
N ARG A 126 2.42 -15.94 -14.56
CA ARG A 126 1.23 -15.73 -13.72
C ARG A 126 1.59 -15.52 -12.25
N ARG A 127 2.88 -15.28 -11.95
CA ARG A 127 3.44 -15.20 -10.59
C ARG A 127 4.19 -13.89 -10.33
N LEU A 128 3.91 -12.85 -11.11
CA LEU A 128 4.47 -11.51 -10.94
C LEU A 128 3.83 -10.81 -9.73
N ILE A 129 4.21 -11.19 -8.52
CA ILE A 129 3.53 -10.83 -7.27
C ILE A 129 4.50 -10.13 -6.32
N VAL A 130 4.00 -9.13 -5.59
CA VAL A 130 4.65 -8.56 -4.42
C VAL A 130 3.68 -8.61 -3.24
N SER A 131 4.16 -9.08 -2.10
CA SER A 131 3.39 -9.15 -0.86
C SER A 131 4.02 -8.27 0.23
N ALA A 132 3.19 -7.52 0.95
CA ALA A 132 3.56 -6.90 2.22
C ALA A 132 3.12 -7.74 3.43
N TRP A 133 2.31 -8.78 3.22
CA TRP A 133 1.72 -9.58 4.29
C TRP A 133 2.68 -10.67 4.78
N ASN A 134 3.59 -10.32 5.68
CA ASN A 134 4.51 -11.24 6.34
C ASN A 134 4.02 -11.60 7.76
N PRO A 135 3.43 -12.79 7.99
CA PRO A 135 2.84 -13.14 9.28
C PRO A 135 3.81 -13.09 10.46
N ALA A 136 5.10 -13.38 10.23
CA ALA A 136 6.11 -13.36 11.29
C ALA A 136 6.46 -11.93 11.74
N ASP A 137 6.37 -10.97 10.82
CA ASP A 137 6.72 -9.57 11.08
C ASP A 137 5.52 -8.73 11.57
N LEU A 138 4.27 -9.20 11.39
CA LEU A 138 3.06 -8.44 11.75
C LEU A 138 3.06 -7.88 13.18
N PRO A 139 3.47 -8.63 14.24
CA PRO A 139 3.46 -8.10 15.60
C PRO A 139 4.45 -6.93 15.82
N ALA A 140 5.46 -6.81 14.97
CA ALA A 140 6.46 -5.75 15.04
C ALA A 140 6.11 -4.52 14.19
N MET A 141 5.08 -4.59 13.36
CA MET A 141 4.63 -3.47 12.54
C MET A 141 3.73 -2.53 13.36
N ALA A 142 3.92 -1.21 13.21
CA ALA A 142 3.06 -0.21 13.84
C ALA A 142 1.58 -0.36 13.40
N LEU A 143 1.37 -0.81 12.15
CA LEU A 143 0.08 -1.23 11.61
C LEU A 143 0.27 -2.40 10.65
N ALA A 144 -0.69 -3.33 10.67
CA ALA A 144 -0.77 -4.36 9.63
C ALA A 144 -1.02 -3.73 8.25
N PRO A 145 -0.47 -4.30 7.16
CA PRO A 145 -0.51 -3.68 5.85
C PRO A 145 -1.92 -3.70 5.24
N CYS A 146 -2.43 -2.53 4.87
CA CYS A 146 -3.74 -2.36 4.24
C CYS A 146 -3.73 -2.80 2.77
N HIS A 147 -2.74 -2.34 2.00
CA HIS A 147 -2.47 -2.81 0.63
C HIS A 147 -1.50 -4.01 0.70
N ALA A 148 -2.08 -5.16 1.04
CA ALA A 148 -1.35 -6.36 1.46
C ALA A 148 -0.62 -7.10 0.33
N LEU A 149 -1.17 -7.08 -0.89
CA LEU A 149 -0.63 -7.84 -2.04
C LEU A 149 -1.04 -7.17 -3.35
N PHE A 150 -0.13 -7.17 -4.33
CA PHE A 150 -0.44 -6.78 -5.71
C PHE A 150 0.24 -7.72 -6.71
N GLN A 151 -0.37 -7.81 -7.89
CA GLN A 151 0.07 -8.68 -8.98
C GLN A 151 0.11 -7.90 -10.29
N PHE A 152 1.15 -8.11 -11.09
CA PHE A 152 1.30 -7.57 -12.43
C PHE A 152 0.89 -8.58 -13.49
N TYR A 153 0.60 -8.06 -14.69
CA TYR A 153 0.16 -8.82 -15.85
C TYR A 153 0.55 -8.09 -17.14
N VAL A 154 0.88 -8.84 -18.19
CA VAL A 154 1.22 -8.33 -19.54
C VAL A 154 0.39 -9.11 -20.56
N ALA A 155 -0.22 -8.40 -21.53
CA ALA A 155 -0.99 -8.97 -22.64
C ALA A 155 -1.00 -8.03 -23.86
#